data_AF-A0AAV0V649-F1
#
_entry.id   AF-A0AAV0V649-F1
#
_cell.length_a   1.000
_cell.length_b   1.000
_cell.length_c   1.000
_cell.angle_alpha   90.00
_cell.angle_beta   90.00
_cell.angle_gamma   90.00
#
_symmetry.space_group_name_H-M   'P 1'
#
loop_
_entity.id
_entity.type
_entity.pdbx_description
1 polymer ?
#
loop_
_entity_poly.entity_id
_entity_poly.type
_entity_poly.pdbx_seq_one_letter_code
_entity_poly.pdbx_strand_id
1 'polypeptide(L)'
;MSEYAQEVMQVEELVARATDEALLGPEWALNLELCDYANAYYILCGDIVRLLQRRLQSGEPKVTLLTLILTETVVKNGPRAIHSQVGSTFFLKEVAALSDGSLGVDVQNQALLLIRQWADAFRGSELQAFEDIYRQLKMRGVIFPEVKNDVPIFTPPSSTATVSAATGQDEDYAAAASERRTRTKQLEKLQDDLKIVQQKIKLMRDLDTCGQTGEQLEDVLDFLRQCQPRMNTLIEGGVMDKIDEHTLEQCLNVNDNLMKALEECSKTKNKNMMTFDLPPSASHMTELSQGVDELSLDEGDSTLDSVAAAPRSVLLPPARSASIDMDDGVV
;
A
#
# COMPACT_ATOMS: atom_id res chain seq x y z
N MET A 1 -20.25 20.72 41.63
CA MET A 1 -20.41 19.25 41.68
C MET A 1 -21.49 18.74 40.73
N SER A 2 -22.67 19.38 40.64
CA SER A 2 -23.73 18.95 39.67
C SER A 2 -23.30 19.05 38.20
N GLU A 3 -22.60 20.12 37.83
CA GLU A 3 -22.21 20.39 36.43
C GLU A 3 -21.14 19.42 35.92
N TYR A 4 -20.03 19.25 36.66
CA TYR A 4 -19.00 18.25 36.34
C TYR A 4 -19.57 16.82 36.21
N ALA A 5 -20.46 16.42 37.12
CA ALA A 5 -21.09 15.10 37.03
C ALA A 5 -21.95 14.96 35.76
N GLN A 6 -22.63 16.03 35.35
CA GLN A 6 -23.41 16.06 34.12
C GLN A 6 -22.52 16.05 32.86
N GLU A 7 -21.37 16.71 32.89
CA GLU A 7 -20.37 16.63 31.82
C GLU A 7 -19.78 15.22 31.69
N VAL A 8 -19.44 14.58 32.81
CA VAL A 8 -18.94 13.19 32.80
C VAL A 8 -19.97 12.22 32.23
N MET A 9 -21.26 12.37 32.57
CA MET A 9 -22.33 11.54 31.99
C MET A 9 -22.46 11.75 30.48
N GLN A 10 -22.39 12.99 30.00
CA GLN A 10 -22.44 13.29 28.57
C GLN A 10 -21.27 12.66 27.81
N VAL A 11 -20.06 12.75 28.37
CA VAL A 11 -18.87 12.10 27.80
C VAL A 11 -19.00 10.58 27.82
N GLU A 12 -19.56 10.00 28.89
CA GLU A 12 -19.81 8.55 28.97
C GLU A 12 -20.80 8.08 27.89
N GLU A 13 -21.89 8.82 27.67
CA GLU A 13 -22.85 8.53 26.60
C GLU A 13 -22.21 8.70 25.21
N LEU A 14 -21.39 9.74 25.02
CA LEU A 14 -20.69 9.97 23.75
C LEU A 14 -19.71 8.84 23.42
N VAL A 15 -18.89 8.43 24.39
CA VAL A 15 -17.98 7.27 24.25
C VAL A 15 -18.77 5.99 23.98
N ALA A 16 -19.92 5.82 24.64
CA ALA A 16 -20.77 4.65 24.43
C ALA A 16 -21.30 4.58 22.99
N ARG A 17 -21.80 5.68 22.47
CA ARG A 17 -22.34 5.79 21.10
C ARG A 17 -21.24 5.65 20.05
N ALA A 18 -20.06 6.23 20.27
CA ALA A 18 -18.92 6.15 19.35
C ALA A 18 -18.31 4.74 19.24
N THR A 19 -18.57 3.88 20.24
CA THR A 19 -18.02 2.52 20.32
C THR A 19 -19.11 1.44 20.33
N ASP A 20 -20.31 1.79 19.86
CA ASP A 20 -21.45 0.87 19.81
C ASP A 20 -21.19 -0.30 18.85
N GLU A 21 -21.54 -1.50 19.27
CA GLU A 21 -21.32 -2.74 18.50
C GLU A 21 -22.13 -2.78 17.19
N ALA A 22 -23.26 -2.05 17.13
CA ALA A 22 -24.12 -1.98 15.97
C ALA A 22 -23.57 -1.07 14.85
N LEU A 23 -22.49 -0.32 15.12
CA LEU A 23 -21.85 0.52 14.10
C LEU A 23 -21.19 -0.32 13.02
N LEU A 24 -21.43 0.04 11.76
CA LEU A 24 -20.75 -0.59 10.62
C LEU A 24 -19.25 -0.29 10.62
N GLY A 25 -18.84 0.88 11.12
CA GLY A 25 -17.46 1.33 11.24
C GLY A 25 -17.35 2.55 12.15
N PRO A 26 -16.18 3.21 12.18
CA PRO A 26 -15.99 4.43 12.98
C PRO A 26 -16.99 5.52 12.59
N GLU A 27 -17.67 6.08 13.58
CA GLU A 27 -18.51 7.27 13.37
C GLU A 27 -17.64 8.52 13.63
N TRP A 28 -17.17 9.15 12.54
CA TRP A 28 -16.21 10.23 12.62
C TRP A 28 -16.75 11.50 13.28
N ALA A 29 -18.04 11.79 13.14
CA ALA A 29 -18.65 12.95 13.78
C ALA A 29 -18.62 12.77 15.31
N LEU A 30 -18.96 11.59 15.83
CA LEU A 30 -18.86 11.30 17.27
C LEU A 30 -17.42 11.33 17.79
N ASN A 31 -16.48 10.79 17.01
CA ASN A 31 -15.07 10.78 17.39
C ASN A 31 -14.49 12.20 17.47
N LEU A 32 -14.85 13.08 16.53
CA LEU A 32 -14.43 14.47 16.53
C LEU A 32 -15.13 15.29 17.62
N GLU A 33 -16.41 15.02 17.88
CA GLU A 33 -17.13 15.62 19.00
C GLU A 33 -16.42 15.33 20.34
N LEU A 34 -15.92 14.10 20.54
CA LEU A 34 -15.16 13.75 21.74
C LEU A 34 -13.82 14.50 21.82
N CYS A 35 -13.17 14.73 20.67
CA CYS A 35 -11.95 15.55 20.60
C CYS A 35 -12.24 17.00 20.99
N ASP A 36 -13.34 17.57 20.50
CA ASP A 36 -13.77 18.93 20.85
C ASP A 36 -14.06 19.04 22.35
N TYR A 37 -14.75 18.04 22.93
CA TYR A 37 -14.95 17.95 24.38
C TYR A 37 -13.64 17.89 25.16
N ALA A 38 -12.68 17.06 24.73
CA ALA A 38 -11.37 16.95 25.39
C ALA A 38 -10.60 18.28 25.37
N ASN A 39 -10.68 19.02 24.25
CA ASN A 39 -10.03 20.33 24.08
C ASN A 39 -10.72 21.46 24.83
N ALA A 40 -12.05 21.40 24.97
CA ALA A 40 -12.82 22.39 25.73
C ALA A 40 -12.70 22.18 27.24
N TYR A 41 -12.65 20.92 27.70
CA TYR A 41 -12.76 20.55 29.12
C TYR A 41 -11.59 19.66 29.57
N TYR A 42 -10.43 20.27 29.80
CA TYR A 42 -9.20 19.58 30.24
C TYR A 42 -9.38 18.72 31.50
N ILE A 43 -10.28 19.12 32.41
CA ILE A 43 -10.58 18.37 33.64
C ILE A 43 -11.20 17.00 33.36
N LEU A 44 -11.87 16.82 32.21
CA LEU A 44 -12.52 15.57 31.81
C LEU A 44 -11.57 14.60 31.11
N CYS A 45 -10.36 15.02 30.74
CA CYS A 45 -9.41 14.16 30.01
C CYS A 45 -9.11 12.85 30.74
N GLY A 46 -9.03 12.87 32.07
CA GLY A 46 -8.86 11.65 32.88
C GLY A 46 -10.08 10.72 32.80
N ASP A 47 -11.29 11.27 32.83
CA ASP A 47 -12.53 10.48 32.71
C ASP A 47 -12.69 9.90 31.31
N ILE A 48 -12.37 10.67 30.26
CA ILE A 48 -12.37 10.20 28.86
C ILE A 48 -11.47 8.97 28.73
N VAL A 49 -10.22 9.05 29.17
CA VAL A 49 -9.27 7.93 29.06
C VAL A 49 -9.70 6.74 29.90
N ARG A 50 -10.28 6.96 31.09
CA ARG A 50 -10.86 5.89 31.92
C ARG A 50 -12.04 5.19 31.24
N LEU A 51 -12.89 5.93 30.52
CA LEU A 51 -14.02 5.38 29.77
C LEU A 51 -13.53 4.58 28.55
N LEU A 52 -12.56 5.12 27.79
CA LEU A 52 -11.91 4.40 26.70
C LEU A 52 -11.29 3.09 27.21
N GLN A 53 -10.60 3.14 28.34
CA GLN A 53 -10.00 1.96 28.94
C GLN A 53 -11.04 0.88 29.28
N ARG A 54 -12.18 1.28 29.88
CA ARG A 54 -13.28 0.34 30.17
C ARG A 54 -13.82 -0.31 28.89
N ARG A 55 -13.89 0.43 27.78
CA ARG A 55 -14.35 -0.08 26.49
C ARG A 55 -13.35 -1.05 25.85
N LEU A 56 -12.04 -0.82 26.00
CA LEU A 56 -11.00 -1.78 25.59
C LEU A 56 -11.11 -3.11 26.35
N GLN A 57 -11.59 -3.07 27.60
CA GLN A 57 -11.80 -4.24 28.45
C GLN A 57 -13.16 -4.94 28.23
N SER A 58 -13.93 -4.55 27.22
CA SER A 58 -15.26 -5.13 26.95
C SER A 58 -15.19 -6.61 26.55
N GLY A 59 -14.08 -7.06 25.96
CA GLY A 59 -13.94 -8.40 25.39
C GLY A 59 -14.61 -8.57 24.02
N GLU A 60 -15.32 -7.54 23.54
CA GLU A 60 -16.01 -7.57 22.26
C GLU A 60 -15.07 -7.03 21.15
N PRO A 61 -14.77 -7.82 20.09
CA PRO A 61 -13.84 -7.41 19.04
C PRO A 61 -14.20 -6.08 18.37
N LYS A 62 -15.48 -5.88 18.05
CA LYS A 62 -15.95 -4.68 17.35
C LYS A 62 -15.84 -3.43 18.22
N VAL A 63 -16.32 -3.51 19.46
CA VAL A 63 -16.22 -2.42 20.45
C VAL A 63 -14.76 -2.08 20.70
N THR A 64 -13.90 -3.09 20.88
CA THR A 64 -12.46 -2.90 21.12
C THR A 64 -11.78 -2.21 19.93
N LEU A 65 -12.06 -2.65 18.69
CA LEU A 65 -11.51 -2.02 17.49
C LEU A 65 -11.94 -0.56 17.34
N LEU A 66 -13.23 -0.27 17.50
CA LEU A 66 -13.75 1.11 17.44
C LEU A 66 -13.13 1.98 18.55
N THR A 67 -12.93 1.41 19.73
CA THR A 67 -12.28 2.11 20.85
C THR A 67 -10.82 2.41 20.56
N LEU A 68 -10.07 1.50 19.93
CA LEU A 68 -8.69 1.75 19.50
C LEU A 68 -8.64 2.89 18.48
N ILE A 69 -9.55 2.93 17.51
CA ILE A 69 -9.64 4.00 16.50
C ILE A 69 -10.04 5.34 17.15
N LEU A 70 -10.98 5.32 18.09
CA LEU A 70 -11.36 6.50 18.86
C LEU A 70 -10.18 7.02 19.67
N THR A 71 -9.45 6.12 20.35
CA THR A 71 -8.25 6.47 21.11
C THR A 71 -7.18 7.09 20.22
N GLU A 72 -6.93 6.52 19.04
CA GLU A 72 -6.03 7.10 18.04
C GLU A 72 -6.44 8.54 17.70
N THR A 73 -7.72 8.75 17.45
CA THR A 73 -8.29 10.04 17.05
C THR A 73 -8.11 11.08 18.16
N VAL A 74 -8.43 10.72 19.41
CA VAL A 74 -8.30 11.63 20.57
C VAL A 74 -6.83 11.87 20.93
N VAL A 75 -5.92 10.91 20.72
CA VAL A 75 -4.48 11.16 20.88
C VAL A 75 -3.95 12.12 19.82
N LYS A 76 -4.41 12.01 18.57
CA LYS A 76 -3.96 12.90 17.48
C LYS A 76 -4.48 14.33 17.59
N ASN A 77 -5.70 14.52 18.08
CA ASN A 77 -6.38 15.82 18.09
C ASN A 77 -6.58 16.41 19.49
N GLY A 78 -6.36 15.62 20.54
CA GLY A 78 -6.59 16.01 21.92
C GLY A 78 -5.40 16.74 22.55
N PRO A 79 -5.64 17.39 23.71
CA PRO A 79 -4.61 18.15 24.39
C PRO A 79 -3.57 17.25 25.04
N ARG A 80 -2.43 17.83 25.44
CA ARG A 80 -1.35 17.14 26.19
C ARG A 80 -1.84 16.36 27.41
N ALA A 81 -2.93 16.80 28.05
CA ALA A 81 -3.56 16.09 29.15
C ALA A 81 -4.02 14.67 28.75
N ILE A 82 -4.55 14.47 27.55
CA ILE A 82 -4.85 13.14 27.00
C ILE A 82 -3.56 12.33 26.84
N HIS A 83 -2.52 12.92 26.25
CA HIS A 83 -1.25 12.22 26.02
C HIS A 83 -0.65 11.71 27.33
N SER A 84 -0.67 12.53 28.38
CA SER A 84 -0.20 12.12 29.71
C SER A 84 -1.02 10.96 30.32
N GLN A 85 -2.34 10.94 30.12
CA GLN A 85 -3.20 9.89 30.63
C GLN A 85 -3.07 8.57 29.83
N VAL A 86 -3.04 8.66 28.49
CA VAL A 86 -2.82 7.52 27.59
C VAL A 86 -1.41 6.95 27.76
N GLY A 87 -0.41 7.82 27.99
CA GLY A 87 0.96 7.45 28.32
C GLY A 87 1.14 6.84 29.71
N SER A 88 0.06 6.59 30.45
CA SER A 88 0.13 5.82 31.69
C SER A 88 0.46 4.35 31.42
N THR A 89 1.26 3.75 32.30
CA THR A 89 1.62 2.34 32.19
C THR A 89 0.42 1.40 32.25
N PHE A 90 -0.68 1.83 32.89
CA PHE A 90 -1.90 1.07 32.99
C PHE A 90 -2.62 1.03 31.63
N PHE A 91 -2.87 2.19 31.01
CA PHE A 91 -3.53 2.24 29.70
C PHE A 91 -2.73 1.53 28.61
N LEU A 92 -1.40 1.77 28.55
CA LEU A 92 -0.54 1.13 27.56
C LEU A 92 -0.46 -0.40 27.71
N LYS A 93 -0.58 -0.93 28.93
CA LYS A 93 -0.65 -2.38 29.15
C LYS A 93 -1.93 -2.99 28.60
N GLU A 94 -3.06 -2.31 28.71
CA GLU A 94 -4.31 -2.78 28.10
C GLU A 94 -4.19 -2.84 26.58
N VAL A 95 -3.67 -1.78 25.93
CA VAL A 95 -3.44 -1.79 24.49
C VAL A 95 -2.43 -2.87 24.09
N ALA A 96 -1.36 -3.07 24.87
CA ALA A 96 -0.37 -4.11 24.62
C ALA A 96 -0.92 -5.53 24.79
N ALA A 97 -1.90 -5.75 25.69
CA ALA A 97 -2.54 -7.05 25.85
C ALA A 97 -3.28 -7.49 24.59
N LEU A 98 -3.82 -6.53 23.83
CA LEU A 98 -4.52 -6.78 22.56
C LEU A 98 -3.60 -7.24 21.41
N SER A 99 -2.29 -7.26 21.62
CA SER A 99 -1.31 -7.74 20.62
C SER A 99 -1.27 -9.26 20.47
N ASP A 100 -1.95 -10.02 21.33
CA ASP A 100 -1.93 -11.49 21.32
C ASP A 100 -2.83 -12.12 20.24
N GLY A 101 -3.69 -11.32 19.58
CA GLY A 101 -4.61 -11.79 18.54
C GLY A 101 -5.89 -12.45 19.06
N SER A 102 -6.13 -12.47 20.37
CA SER A 102 -7.29 -13.12 21.00
C SER A 102 -8.63 -12.57 20.53
N LEU A 103 -8.69 -11.27 20.19
CA LEU A 103 -9.88 -10.58 19.68
C LEU A 103 -9.88 -10.40 18.15
N GLY A 104 -9.01 -11.12 17.43
CA GLY A 104 -8.93 -11.09 15.98
C GLY A 104 -7.83 -10.18 15.42
N VAL A 105 -7.50 -10.43 14.15
CA VAL A 105 -6.35 -9.84 13.45
C VAL A 105 -6.47 -8.33 13.31
N ASP A 106 -7.67 -7.79 13.11
CA ASP A 106 -7.88 -6.34 12.97
C ASP A 106 -7.56 -5.58 14.26
N VAL A 107 -8.03 -6.11 15.41
CA VAL A 107 -7.74 -5.54 16.74
C VAL A 107 -6.24 -5.62 17.02
N GLN A 108 -5.61 -6.76 16.75
CA GLN A 108 -4.18 -6.97 16.92
C GLN A 108 -3.37 -5.98 16.09
N ASN A 109 -3.67 -5.88 14.79
CA ASN A 109 -2.96 -5.00 13.88
C ASN A 109 -3.09 -3.54 14.28
N GLN A 110 -4.31 -3.11 14.65
CA GLN A 110 -4.55 -1.75 15.11
C GLN A 110 -3.79 -1.45 16.41
N ALA A 111 -3.81 -2.34 17.40
CA ALA A 111 -3.07 -2.16 18.65
C ALA A 111 -1.56 -2.06 18.42
N LEU A 112 -0.99 -2.95 17.60
CA LEU A 112 0.43 -2.91 17.23
C LEU A 112 0.81 -1.63 16.48
N LEU A 113 -0.04 -1.20 15.54
CA LEU A 113 0.15 0.02 14.79
C LEU A 113 0.20 1.24 15.73
N LEU A 114 -0.75 1.36 16.66
CA LEU A 114 -0.79 2.46 17.61
C LEU A 114 0.43 2.49 18.52
N ILE A 115 0.82 1.35 19.10
CA ILE A 115 2.00 1.28 19.96
C ILE A 115 3.25 1.74 19.21
N ARG A 116 3.44 1.30 17.96
CA ARG A 116 4.56 1.75 17.13
C ARG A 116 4.48 3.24 16.83
N GLN A 117 3.33 3.74 16.37
CA GLN A 117 3.14 5.14 16.02
C GLN A 117 3.38 6.06 17.22
N TRP A 118 2.86 5.71 18.40
CA TRP A 118 3.08 6.51 19.61
C TRP A 118 4.53 6.45 20.08
N ALA A 119 5.20 5.30 20.00
CA ALA A 119 6.62 5.21 20.34
C ALA A 119 7.50 6.09 19.42
N ASP A 120 7.15 6.21 18.14
CA ASP A 120 7.86 7.09 17.21
C ASP A 120 7.47 8.56 17.39
N ALA A 121 6.19 8.88 17.60
CA ALA A 121 5.70 10.25 17.76
C ALA A 121 6.16 10.92 19.06
N PHE A 122 6.20 10.16 20.16
CA PHE A 122 6.61 10.65 21.48
C PHE A 122 8.08 10.37 21.79
N ARG A 123 8.87 9.99 20.78
CA ARG A 123 10.28 9.65 20.98
C ARG A 123 11.07 10.83 21.55
N GLY A 124 11.81 10.60 22.62
CA GLY A 124 12.61 11.64 23.29
C GLY A 124 11.79 12.68 24.06
N SER A 125 10.47 12.49 24.20
CA SER A 125 9.64 13.29 25.10
C SER A 125 9.72 12.81 26.56
N GLU A 126 9.05 13.50 27.48
CA GLU A 126 8.90 13.04 28.87
C GLU A 126 7.99 11.79 29.01
N LEU A 127 7.23 11.44 27.97
CA LEU A 127 6.30 10.31 27.97
C LEU A 127 6.99 9.00 27.54
N GLN A 128 8.07 8.66 28.25
CA GLN A 128 8.93 7.50 27.92
C GLN A 128 8.20 6.15 27.90
N ALA A 129 7.05 6.05 28.59
CA ALA A 129 6.25 4.84 28.67
C ALA A 129 5.83 4.30 27.30
N PHE A 130 5.59 5.18 26.31
CA PHE A 130 5.28 4.77 24.93
C PHE A 130 6.43 4.01 24.26
N GLU A 131 7.66 4.50 24.42
CA GLU A 131 8.83 3.80 23.91
C GLU A 131 9.10 2.50 24.69
N ASP A 132 8.93 2.54 26.01
CA ASP A 132 9.20 1.40 26.87
C ASP A 132 8.28 0.22 26.56
N ILE A 133 6.98 0.46 26.32
CA ILE A 133 6.04 -0.62 25.98
C ILE A 133 6.35 -1.22 24.61
N TYR A 134 6.72 -0.38 23.63
CA TYR A 134 7.14 -0.84 22.31
C TYR A 134 8.43 -1.68 22.37
N ARG A 135 9.45 -1.22 23.11
CA ARG A 135 10.69 -1.98 23.34
C ARG A 135 10.41 -3.30 24.04
N GLN A 136 9.53 -3.33 25.04
CA GLN A 136 9.14 -4.56 25.74
C GLN A 136 8.48 -5.58 24.81
N LEU A 137 7.55 -5.16 23.94
CA LEU A 137 6.91 -6.06 22.98
C LEU A 137 7.91 -6.59 21.94
N LYS A 138 8.84 -5.75 21.46
CA LYS A 138 9.93 -6.19 20.58
C LYS A 138 10.83 -7.23 21.24
N MET A 139 11.20 -7.04 22.51
CA MET A 139 11.99 -8.03 23.25
C MET A 139 11.25 -9.35 23.44
N ARG A 140 9.92 -9.34 23.46
CA ARG A 140 9.08 -10.55 23.49
C ARG A 140 8.91 -11.22 22.11
N GLY A 141 9.52 -10.67 21.06
CA GLY A 141 9.43 -11.22 19.71
C GLY A 141 8.18 -10.82 18.92
N VAL A 142 7.41 -9.84 19.40
CA VAL A 142 6.24 -9.33 18.68
C VAL A 142 6.69 -8.61 17.41
N ILE A 143 6.13 -9.04 16.27
CA ILE A 143 6.41 -8.45 14.96
C ILE A 143 5.44 -7.29 14.75
N PHE A 144 5.98 -6.09 14.52
CA PHE A 144 5.18 -4.91 14.24
C PHE A 144 4.99 -4.75 12.73
N PRO A 145 3.78 -4.39 12.26
CA PRO A 145 3.54 -4.13 10.85
C PRO A 145 4.46 -3.01 10.36
N GLU A 146 4.98 -3.14 9.14
CA GLU A 146 5.73 -2.07 8.49
C GLU A 146 4.83 -0.86 8.32
N VAL A 147 5.15 0.23 9.02
CA VAL A 147 4.57 1.54 8.72
C VAL A 147 5.14 1.92 7.36
N LYS A 148 4.40 1.59 6.29
CA LYS A 148 4.41 2.43 5.10
C LYS A 148 4.01 3.80 5.64
N ASN A 149 4.88 4.79 5.50
CA ASN A 149 4.54 6.16 5.82
C ASN A 149 3.43 6.57 4.84
N ASP A 150 2.20 6.21 5.18
CA ASP A 150 1.02 6.72 4.53
C ASP A 150 1.02 8.22 4.79
N VAL A 151 1.12 8.93 3.67
CA VAL A 151 0.93 10.35 3.43
C VAL A 151 0.29 11.09 4.62
N PRO A 152 0.90 12.19 5.11
CA PRO A 152 0.37 12.97 6.23
C PRO A 152 -1.09 13.32 6.03
N ILE A 153 -1.90 12.97 7.03
CA ILE A 153 -3.34 13.20 7.13
C ILE A 153 -3.64 14.66 6.78
N PHE A 154 -4.42 14.84 5.72
CA PHE A 154 -4.98 16.11 5.29
C PHE A 154 -6.24 16.36 6.12
N THR A 155 -6.12 17.10 7.22
CA THR A 155 -7.29 17.73 7.84
C THR A 155 -7.46 19.10 7.19
N PRO A 156 -8.53 19.36 6.42
CA PRO A 156 -8.81 20.71 5.94
C PRO A 156 -9.13 21.63 7.14
N PRO A 157 -8.63 22.88 7.17
CA PRO A 157 -9.05 23.83 8.19
C PRO A 157 -10.53 24.20 7.97
N SER A 158 -11.35 24.07 9.02
CA SER A 158 -12.70 24.62 9.07
C SER A 158 -12.68 26.09 8.65
N SER A 159 -13.40 26.39 7.57
CA SER A 159 -13.66 27.76 7.14
C SER A 159 -14.72 28.39 8.03
N THR A 160 -14.30 28.97 9.15
CA THR A 160 -15.04 30.04 9.82
C THR A 160 -14.05 31.07 10.37
N ALA A 161 -13.60 31.98 9.50
CA ALA A 161 -13.00 33.22 9.93
C ALA A 161 -14.11 34.16 10.44
N THR A 162 -14.18 34.39 11.75
CA THR A 162 -14.79 35.62 12.30
C THR A 162 -14.02 36.09 13.53
N VAL A 163 -13.13 37.05 13.27
CA VAL A 163 -12.56 38.12 14.12
C VAL A 163 -12.75 38.04 15.65
N SER A 164 -11.64 37.95 16.40
CA SER A 164 -11.25 38.97 17.41
C SER A 164 -9.88 38.73 18.07
N ALA A 165 -8.99 39.71 17.84
CA ALA A 165 -7.89 40.28 18.64
C ALA A 165 -7.17 39.50 19.77
N ALA A 166 -5.82 39.49 19.63
CA ALA A 166 -4.74 39.61 20.63
C ALA A 166 -4.64 38.50 21.71
N THR A 167 -3.50 37.85 21.99
CA THR A 167 -2.12 38.34 22.11
C THR A 167 -1.18 37.12 22.27
N GLY A 168 -0.05 37.08 21.56
CA GLY A 168 1.18 36.33 21.90
C GLY A 168 1.19 34.80 21.75
N GLN A 169 2.03 34.30 20.82
CA GLN A 169 2.90 33.10 20.94
C GLN A 169 3.48 32.77 19.54
N ASP A 170 4.74 33.16 19.30
CA ASP A 170 5.43 33.10 18.00
C ASP A 170 6.12 31.76 17.66
N GLU A 171 5.84 30.66 18.38
CA GLU A 171 6.56 29.38 18.17
C GLU A 171 5.76 28.32 17.35
N ASP A 172 4.44 28.47 17.20
CA ASP A 172 3.58 27.41 16.64
C ASP A 172 3.27 27.58 15.12
N TYR A 173 3.51 28.78 14.58
CA TYR A 173 3.32 29.06 13.15
C TYR A 173 4.44 28.48 12.26
N ALA A 174 5.63 28.25 12.82
CA ALA A 174 6.79 27.77 12.07
C ALA A 174 6.65 26.28 11.65
N ALA A 175 6.09 25.44 12.54
CA ALA A 175 5.86 24.02 12.27
C ALA A 175 4.78 23.81 11.20
N ALA A 176 3.63 24.48 11.34
CA ALA A 176 2.54 24.44 10.35
C ALA A 176 2.94 25.03 8.99
N ALA A 177 3.80 26.07 8.96
CA ALA A 177 4.36 26.60 7.71
C ALA A 177 5.39 25.65 7.08
N SER A 178 6.16 24.92 7.89
CA SER A 178 7.11 23.91 7.43
C SER A 178 6.39 22.72 6.79
N GLU A 179 5.34 22.20 7.44
CA GLU A 179 4.49 21.12 6.92
C GLU A 179 3.72 21.50 5.66
N ARG A 180 3.28 22.76 5.55
CA ARG A 180 2.63 23.27 4.34
C ARG A 180 3.63 23.37 3.19
N ARG A 181 4.87 23.81 3.46
CA ARG A 181 5.95 23.87 2.46
C ARG A 181 6.44 22.50 2.02
N THR A 182 6.48 21.50 2.90
CA THR A 182 6.87 20.13 2.52
C THR A 182 5.77 19.47 1.69
N ARG A 183 4.49 19.67 2.03
CA ARG A 183 3.35 19.19 1.26
C ARG A 183 3.28 19.80 -0.15
N THR A 184 3.45 21.11 -0.29
CA THR A 184 3.46 21.76 -1.62
C THR A 184 4.61 21.26 -2.47
N LYS A 185 5.79 21.03 -1.87
CA LYS A 185 6.95 20.44 -2.58
C LYS A 185 6.72 18.99 -2.99
N GLN A 186 6.03 18.20 -2.17
CA GLN A 186 5.70 16.81 -2.51
C GLN A 186 4.67 16.73 -3.64
N LEU A 187 3.68 17.63 -3.65
CA LEU A 187 2.69 17.72 -4.73
C LEU A 187 3.35 18.18 -6.05
N GLU A 188 4.23 19.18 -6.00
CA GLU A 188 5.00 19.65 -7.15
C GLU A 188 5.89 18.54 -7.72
N LYS A 189 6.58 17.79 -6.84
CA LYS A 189 7.37 16.63 -7.23
C LYS A 189 6.51 15.53 -7.86
N LEU A 190 5.33 15.26 -7.32
CA LEU A 190 4.40 14.28 -7.89
C LEU A 190 3.95 14.70 -9.29
N GLN A 191 3.64 15.98 -9.49
CA GLN A 191 3.27 16.51 -10.80
C GLN A 191 4.42 16.39 -11.81
N ASP A 192 5.66 16.61 -11.39
CA ASP A 192 6.83 16.40 -12.24
C ASP A 192 7.09 14.92 -12.52
N ASP A 193 6.94 14.06 -11.53
CA ASP A 193 7.02 12.60 -11.71
C ASP A 193 5.96 12.12 -12.73
N LEU A 194 4.72 12.63 -12.67
CA LEU A 194 3.67 12.32 -13.65
C LEU A 194 4.04 12.78 -15.07
N LYS A 195 4.64 13.97 -15.22
CA LYS A 195 5.15 14.44 -16.52
C LYS A 195 6.26 13.54 -17.05
N ILE A 196 7.17 13.07 -16.19
CA ILE A 196 8.24 12.13 -16.59
C ILE A 196 7.63 10.83 -17.09
N VAL A 197 6.63 10.29 -16.40
CA VAL A 197 5.92 9.07 -16.85
C VAL A 197 5.25 9.31 -18.20
N GLN A 198 4.55 10.43 -18.40
CA GLN A 198 3.96 10.79 -19.69
C GLN A 198 4.99 10.90 -20.82
N GLN A 199 6.14 11.53 -20.57
CA GLN A 199 7.25 11.61 -21.52
C GLN A 199 7.80 10.23 -21.86
N LYS A 200 7.92 9.35 -20.86
CA LYS A 200 8.46 8.00 -21.03
C LYS A 200 7.47 7.09 -21.78
N ILE A 201 6.17 7.25 -21.57
CA ILE A 201 5.11 6.62 -22.39
C ILE A 201 5.21 7.09 -23.85
N LYS A 202 5.44 8.40 -24.08
CA LYS A 202 5.60 8.94 -25.43
C LYS A 202 6.85 8.37 -26.11
N LEU A 203 7.98 8.36 -25.40
CA LEU A 203 9.23 7.78 -25.88
C LEU A 203 9.04 6.29 -26.22
N MET A 204 8.35 5.53 -25.38
CA MET A 204 8.02 4.14 -25.66
C MET A 204 7.24 4.00 -26.96
N ARG A 205 6.16 4.79 -27.14
CA ARG A 205 5.39 4.78 -28.39
C ARG A 205 6.25 5.14 -29.60
N ASP A 206 7.08 6.16 -29.51
CA ASP A 206 7.96 6.60 -30.60
C ASP A 206 8.94 5.48 -31.00
N LEU A 207 9.56 4.80 -30.01
CA LEU A 207 10.46 3.65 -30.22
C LEU A 207 9.73 2.45 -30.83
N ASP A 208 8.51 2.15 -30.38
CA ASP A 208 7.68 1.06 -30.93
C ASP A 208 7.28 1.35 -32.39
N THR A 209 6.89 2.59 -32.73
CA THR A 209 6.63 2.99 -34.13
C THR A 209 7.86 2.97 -35.02
N CYS A 210 9.06 3.17 -34.46
CA CYS A 210 10.32 3.04 -35.21
C CYS A 210 10.79 1.58 -35.34
N GLY A 211 10.08 0.62 -34.73
CA GLY A 211 10.43 -0.80 -34.75
C GLY A 211 11.73 -1.12 -34.02
N GLN A 212 12.18 -0.27 -33.10
CA GLN A 212 13.44 -0.45 -32.39
C GLN A 212 13.27 -1.42 -31.22
N THR A 213 13.63 -2.69 -31.43
CA THR A 213 13.76 -3.68 -30.35
C THR A 213 15.20 -3.70 -29.83
N GLY A 214 15.44 -3.06 -28.69
CA GLY A 214 16.76 -3.02 -28.04
C GLY A 214 16.67 -2.72 -26.54
N GLU A 215 17.82 -2.69 -25.88
CA GLU A 215 17.97 -2.49 -24.42
C GLU A 215 17.24 -1.23 -23.92
N GLN A 216 17.30 -0.13 -24.69
CA GLN A 216 16.62 1.13 -24.35
C GLN A 216 15.09 1.01 -24.30
N LEU A 217 14.48 0.14 -25.12
CA LEU A 217 13.03 -0.09 -25.08
C LEU A 217 12.64 -0.90 -23.85
N GLU A 218 13.42 -1.94 -23.51
CA GLU A 218 13.16 -2.77 -22.32
C GLU A 218 13.37 -1.97 -21.03
N ASP A 219 14.38 -1.11 -20.96
CA ASP A 219 14.59 -0.18 -19.83
C ASP A 219 13.42 0.78 -19.62
N VAL A 220 12.84 1.26 -20.73
CA VAL A 220 11.65 2.12 -20.70
C VAL A 220 10.43 1.32 -20.23
N LEU A 221 10.25 0.09 -20.72
CA LEU A 221 9.15 -0.79 -20.31
C LEU A 221 9.23 -1.20 -18.84
N ASP A 222 10.43 -1.52 -18.33
CA ASP A 222 10.63 -1.87 -16.93
C ASP A 222 10.37 -0.70 -16.01
N PHE A 223 10.79 0.51 -16.39
CA PHE A 223 10.42 1.72 -15.68
C PHE A 223 8.89 1.90 -15.63
N LEU A 224 8.21 1.76 -16.77
CA LEU A 224 6.76 1.91 -16.87
C LEU A 224 6.01 0.85 -16.04
N ARG A 225 6.47 -0.40 -16.02
CA ARG A 225 5.95 -1.47 -15.13
C ARG A 225 6.12 -1.12 -13.66
N GLN A 226 7.26 -0.56 -13.28
CA GLN A 226 7.51 -0.12 -11.90
C GLN A 226 6.63 1.06 -11.46
N CYS A 227 6.10 1.85 -12.40
CA CYS A 227 5.15 2.93 -12.11
C CYS A 227 3.74 2.43 -11.78
N GLN A 228 3.36 1.22 -12.23
CA GLN A 228 1.99 0.71 -12.09
C GLN A 228 1.54 0.52 -10.63
N PRO A 229 2.33 -0.08 -9.72
CA PRO A 229 1.95 -0.18 -8.31
C PRO A 229 1.80 1.19 -7.64
N ARG A 230 2.68 2.14 -8.00
CA ARG A 230 2.67 3.51 -7.46
C ARG A 230 1.45 4.30 -7.94
N MET A 231 1.00 4.06 -9.18
CA MET A 231 -0.20 4.68 -9.74
C MET A 231 -1.47 4.14 -9.08
N ASN A 232 -1.55 2.83 -8.83
CA ASN A 232 -2.69 2.22 -8.12
C ASN A 232 -2.84 2.78 -6.69
N THR A 233 -1.73 2.94 -5.96
CA THR A 233 -1.76 3.56 -4.62
C THR A 233 -2.21 5.03 -4.66
N LEU A 234 -1.85 5.79 -5.70
CA LEU A 234 -2.30 7.17 -5.88
C LEU A 234 -3.79 7.25 -6.20
N ILE A 235 -4.30 6.34 -7.04
CA ILE A 235 -5.73 6.29 -7.38
C ILE A 235 -6.56 5.89 -6.15
N GLU A 236 -6.12 4.88 -5.40
CA GLU A 236 -6.72 4.50 -4.11
C GLU A 236 -6.72 5.68 -3.13
N GLY A 237 -5.62 6.44 -3.07
CA GLY A 237 -5.53 7.66 -2.27
C GLY A 237 -6.52 8.76 -2.70
N GLY A 238 -6.72 8.95 -4.00
CA GLY A 238 -7.67 9.93 -4.52
C GLY A 238 -9.13 9.54 -4.32
N VAL A 239 -9.49 8.26 -4.39
CA VAL A 239 -10.83 7.76 -4.04
C VAL A 239 -11.15 8.00 -2.56
N MET A 240 -10.14 8.14 -1.71
CA MET A 240 -10.26 8.52 -0.30
C MET A 240 -10.24 10.04 -0.06
N ASP A 241 -10.39 10.87 -1.10
CA ASP A 241 -10.35 12.34 -1.07
C ASP A 241 -9.06 12.92 -0.47
N LYS A 242 -7.94 12.18 -0.58
CA LYS A 242 -6.62 12.58 -0.03
C LYS A 242 -5.76 13.37 -1.02
N ILE A 243 -6.21 13.51 -2.25
CA ILE A 243 -5.51 14.17 -3.36
C ILE A 243 -6.53 15.09 -4.05
N ASP A 244 -6.11 16.24 -4.55
CA ASP A 244 -7.00 17.11 -5.29
C ASP A 244 -7.58 16.40 -6.52
N GLU A 245 -8.83 16.72 -6.83
CA GLU A 245 -9.61 16.14 -7.93
C GLU A 245 -8.86 16.21 -9.27
N HIS A 246 -8.16 17.33 -9.51
CA HIS A 246 -7.37 17.53 -10.72
C HIS A 246 -6.13 16.62 -10.79
N THR A 247 -5.37 16.45 -9.70
CA THR A 247 -4.25 15.50 -9.67
C THR A 247 -4.73 14.05 -9.75
N LEU A 248 -5.89 13.72 -9.17
CA LEU A 248 -6.50 12.39 -9.33
C LEU A 248 -6.88 12.12 -10.79
N GLU A 249 -7.52 13.08 -11.46
CA GLU A 249 -7.84 13.00 -12.89
C GLU A 249 -6.57 12.78 -13.72
N GLN A 250 -5.48 13.50 -13.41
CA GLN A 250 -4.19 13.30 -14.05
C GLN A 250 -3.61 11.90 -13.80
N CYS A 251 -3.66 11.40 -12.56
CA CYS A 251 -3.21 10.04 -12.23
C CYS A 251 -4.00 8.99 -13.01
N LEU A 252 -5.33 9.10 -13.06
CA LEU A 252 -6.20 8.19 -13.82
C LEU A 252 -5.85 8.22 -15.30
N ASN A 253 -5.74 9.40 -15.90
CA ASN A 253 -5.39 9.54 -17.31
C ASN A 253 -3.98 8.98 -17.62
N VAL A 254 -2.99 9.19 -16.74
CA VAL A 254 -1.66 8.59 -16.92
C VAL A 254 -1.71 7.07 -16.78
N ASN A 255 -2.50 6.53 -15.85
CA ASN A 255 -2.67 5.10 -15.66
C ASN A 255 -3.31 4.43 -16.88
N ASP A 256 -4.36 5.02 -17.45
CA ASP A 256 -5.02 4.50 -18.64
C ASP A 256 -4.07 4.51 -19.84
N ASN A 257 -3.32 5.60 -20.03
CA ASN A 257 -2.30 5.69 -21.06
C ASN A 257 -1.16 4.69 -20.85
N LEU A 258 -0.75 4.47 -19.60
CA LEU A 258 0.29 3.50 -19.22
C LEU A 258 -0.16 2.06 -19.54
N MET A 259 -1.36 1.68 -19.13
CA MET A 259 -1.90 0.35 -19.38
C MET A 259 -2.06 0.10 -20.88
N LYS A 260 -2.61 1.07 -21.62
CA LYS A 260 -2.76 0.98 -23.07
C LYS A 260 -1.41 0.83 -23.77
N ALA A 261 -0.42 1.61 -23.36
CA ALA A 261 0.94 1.57 -23.87
C ALA A 261 1.63 0.20 -23.62
N LEU A 262 1.48 -0.36 -22.42
CA LEU A 262 2.01 -1.70 -22.10
C LEU A 262 1.29 -2.81 -22.88
N GLU A 263 -0.02 -2.69 -23.08
CA GLU A 263 -0.81 -3.65 -23.85
C GLU A 263 -0.48 -3.61 -25.35
N GLU A 264 -0.30 -2.43 -25.92
CA GLU A 264 0.13 -2.23 -27.31
C GLU A 264 1.51 -2.86 -27.55
N CYS A 265 2.48 -2.62 -26.67
CA CYS A 265 3.82 -3.21 -26.81
C CYS A 265 3.81 -4.74 -26.66
N SER A 266 2.95 -5.28 -25.78
CA SER A 266 2.73 -6.73 -25.68
C SER A 266 2.20 -7.33 -27.00
N LYS A 267 1.26 -6.64 -27.66
CA LYS A 267 0.69 -7.06 -28.95
C LYS A 267 1.71 -6.92 -30.08
N THR A 268 2.50 -5.84 -30.13
CA THR A 268 3.56 -5.64 -31.13
C THR A 268 4.67 -6.70 -31.01
N LYS A 269 5.11 -7.02 -29.78
CA LYS A 269 6.10 -8.09 -29.52
C LYS A 269 5.58 -9.46 -29.98
N ASN A 270 4.30 -9.76 -29.74
CA ASN A 270 3.67 -11.00 -30.22
C ASN A 270 3.52 -11.04 -31.75
N LYS A 271 3.19 -9.91 -32.38
CA LYS A 271 3.07 -9.80 -33.84
C LYS A 271 4.41 -9.94 -34.56
N ASN A 272 5.47 -9.28 -34.05
CA ASN A 272 6.82 -9.41 -34.60
C ASN A 272 7.35 -10.85 -34.50
N MET A 273 6.98 -11.57 -33.44
CA MET A 273 7.34 -12.98 -33.27
C MET A 273 6.63 -13.90 -34.27
N MET A 274 5.41 -13.56 -34.71
CA MET A 274 4.69 -14.30 -35.76
C MET A 274 5.06 -13.89 -37.20
N THR A 275 5.84 -12.83 -37.38
CA THR A 275 6.25 -12.34 -38.72
C THR A 275 7.65 -12.83 -39.12
N PHE A 276 8.41 -13.41 -38.20
CA PHE A 276 9.76 -13.95 -38.47
C PHE A 276 9.75 -15.41 -38.99
N ASP A 277 8.59 -16.09 -38.96
CA ASP A 277 8.42 -17.48 -39.42
C ASP A 277 7.89 -17.62 -40.86
N LEU A 278 7.87 -16.53 -41.66
CA LEU A 278 7.65 -16.67 -43.11
C LEU A 278 8.99 -16.70 -43.86
N PRO A 279 9.29 -17.76 -44.64
CA PRO A 279 10.43 -17.74 -45.56
C PRO A 279 10.22 -16.67 -46.63
N PRO A 280 11.31 -16.14 -47.25
CA PRO A 280 11.18 -15.14 -48.30
C PRO A 280 10.69 -15.83 -49.57
N SER A 281 9.37 -15.96 -49.72
CA SER A 281 8.78 -16.28 -51.02
C SER A 281 8.59 -14.99 -51.80
N ALA A 282 9.46 -14.84 -52.79
CA ALA A 282 9.41 -13.85 -53.84
C ALA A 282 8.03 -13.76 -54.49
N SER A 283 7.51 -12.54 -54.62
CA SER A 283 6.75 -12.10 -55.80
C SER A 283 6.38 -10.62 -55.69
N HIS A 284 7.31 -9.77 -56.11
CA HIS A 284 6.94 -8.52 -56.78
C HIS A 284 7.66 -8.49 -58.13
N MET A 285 7.16 -9.28 -59.07
CA MET A 285 7.23 -8.97 -60.50
C MET A 285 6.12 -9.72 -61.21
N THR A 286 4.99 -9.03 -61.32
CA THR A 286 3.97 -9.29 -62.34
C THR A 286 4.60 -8.92 -63.68
N GLU A 287 4.93 -9.90 -64.52
CA GLU A 287 4.75 -9.80 -65.98
C GLU A 287 5.03 -11.14 -66.67
N LEU A 288 4.12 -11.47 -67.61
CA LEU A 288 4.25 -12.45 -68.70
C LEU A 288 3.88 -13.92 -68.41
N SER A 289 2.56 -14.13 -68.42
CA SER A 289 1.80 -15.07 -69.27
C SER A 289 2.53 -16.26 -69.93
N GLN A 290 1.92 -17.43 -69.71
CA GLN A 290 1.62 -18.52 -70.67
C GLN A 290 2.74 -19.46 -71.15
N GLY A 291 2.52 -20.75 -70.93
CA GLY A 291 3.18 -21.82 -71.66
C GLY A 291 3.12 -23.16 -70.94
N VAL A 292 2.00 -23.86 -71.08
CA VAL A 292 1.84 -25.30 -70.79
C VAL A 292 2.59 -26.14 -71.83
N ASP A 293 2.82 -27.40 -71.44
CA ASP A 293 3.39 -28.51 -72.21
C ASP A 293 4.93 -28.43 -72.33
N GLU A 294 5.71 -29.48 -72.07
CA GLU A 294 5.56 -30.79 -72.72
C GLU A 294 6.62 -31.77 -72.16
N LEU A 295 6.18 -33.04 -71.98
CA LEU A 295 6.92 -34.30 -72.10
C LEU A 295 7.99 -34.79 -71.09
N SER A 296 7.65 -35.97 -70.56
CA SER A 296 8.40 -37.23 -70.65
C SER A 296 9.30 -37.68 -69.49
N LEU A 297 8.86 -38.80 -68.95
CA LEU A 297 9.61 -39.84 -68.25
C LEU A 297 10.80 -40.29 -69.12
N ASP A 298 11.98 -40.41 -68.50
CA ASP A 298 12.98 -41.36 -68.94
C ASP A 298 13.60 -42.05 -67.72
N GLU A 299 13.73 -43.37 -67.84
CA GLU A 299 14.25 -44.29 -66.85
C GLU A 299 15.78 -44.19 -66.76
N GLY A 300 16.32 -44.49 -65.57
CA GLY A 300 17.76 -44.56 -65.38
C GLY A 300 18.10 -45.27 -64.06
N ASP A 301 17.95 -46.59 -64.07
CA ASP A 301 18.53 -47.50 -63.08
C ASP A 301 20.06 -47.48 -63.19
N SER A 302 20.75 -47.27 -62.07
CA SER A 302 22.12 -47.74 -61.89
C SER A 302 22.45 -47.86 -60.40
N THR A 303 22.41 -49.11 -59.96
CA THR A 303 23.13 -49.67 -58.81
C THR A 303 24.53 -49.08 -58.61
N LEU A 304 24.95 -48.85 -57.37
CA LEU A 304 26.14 -49.50 -56.79
C LEU A 304 26.25 -49.21 -55.30
N ASP A 305 26.57 -50.29 -54.61
CA ASP A 305 26.59 -50.53 -53.18
C ASP A 305 27.99 -50.27 -52.60
N SER A 306 28.05 -50.24 -51.26
CA SER A 306 29.24 -50.45 -50.41
C SER A 306 30.14 -49.24 -50.13
N VAL A 307 30.32 -48.90 -48.84
CA VAL A 307 31.31 -49.55 -47.97
C VAL A 307 31.09 -49.16 -46.49
N ALA A 308 30.79 -50.18 -45.71
CA ALA A 308 31.20 -50.55 -44.35
C ALA A 308 31.85 -49.54 -43.37
N ALA A 309 31.39 -49.64 -42.11
CA ALA A 309 32.15 -49.95 -40.87
C ALA A 309 31.63 -49.11 -39.67
N ALA A 310 30.74 -49.58 -38.80
CA ALA A 310 30.91 -50.54 -37.66
C ALA A 310 31.80 -50.00 -36.51
N PRO A 311 31.71 -50.53 -35.26
CA PRO A 311 30.54 -50.72 -34.39
C PRO A 311 30.81 -50.43 -32.88
N ARG A 312 29.78 -50.59 -32.03
CA ARG A 312 29.74 -51.11 -30.61
C ARG A 312 28.80 -50.27 -29.72
N SER A 313 27.63 -50.76 -29.29
CA SER A 313 27.33 -51.75 -28.22
C SER A 313 27.78 -51.25 -26.84
N VAL A 314 26.92 -51.12 -25.82
CA VAL A 314 26.53 -52.16 -24.82
C VAL A 314 25.40 -51.53 -23.94
N LEU A 315 24.17 -52.06 -23.90
CA LEU A 315 23.58 -53.09 -23.01
C LEU A 315 23.43 -52.71 -21.49
N LEU A 316 22.15 -52.60 -21.10
CA LEU A 316 21.43 -52.76 -19.79
C LEU A 316 21.96 -53.89 -18.84
N PRO A 317 21.35 -54.22 -17.63
CA PRO A 317 20.15 -53.75 -16.88
C PRO A 317 20.39 -53.66 -15.31
N PRO A 318 19.48 -54.02 -14.36
CA PRO A 318 18.38 -53.20 -13.79
C PRO A 318 18.24 -53.19 -12.23
N ALA A 319 17.25 -52.39 -11.76
CA ALA A 319 16.25 -52.65 -10.70
C ALA A 319 16.52 -52.51 -9.15
N ARG A 320 15.46 -51.95 -8.51
CA ARG A 320 14.95 -52.07 -7.10
C ARG A 320 15.62 -51.22 -6.00
N SER A 321 14.91 -50.31 -5.30
CA SER A 321 13.79 -50.38 -4.32
C SER A 321 14.29 -50.32 -2.86
N ALA A 322 13.46 -49.75 -1.96
CA ALA A 322 13.58 -49.60 -0.49
C ALA A 322 14.31 -48.32 -0.01
N SER A 323 13.95 -47.62 1.05
CA SER A 323 12.82 -47.63 1.99
C SER A 323 12.85 -46.29 2.74
N ILE A 324 11.69 -45.78 3.14
CA ILE A 324 11.54 -44.65 4.05
C ILE A 324 11.37 -45.23 5.46
N ASP A 325 12.24 -44.85 6.38
CA ASP A 325 12.05 -45.06 7.83
C ASP A 325 11.83 -43.70 8.50
N MET A 326 10.75 -43.61 9.26
CA MET A 326 10.47 -42.58 10.25
C MET A 326 11.21 -42.95 11.53
N ASP A 327 11.81 -41.97 12.21
CA ASP A 327 12.12 -42.12 13.64
C ASP A 327 11.79 -40.84 14.40
N ASP A 328 11.23 -41.09 15.58
CA ASP A 328 10.54 -40.22 16.52
C ASP A 328 11.44 -40.12 17.76
N GLY A 329 11.64 -38.93 18.34
CA GLY A 329 12.73 -38.77 19.29
C GLY A 329 12.71 -37.53 20.16
N VAL A 330 11.76 -37.53 21.11
CA VAL A 330 11.78 -36.86 22.42
C VAL A 330 13.18 -36.64 22.99
N VAL A 331 13.52 -35.39 23.37
CA VAL A 331 13.91 -34.90 24.72
C VAL A 331 13.81 -33.37 24.71
#